data_AF-A0A480AZ23-F1
#
_entry.id   AF-A0A480AZ23-F1
#
_cell.length_a   1.000
_cell.length_b   1.000
_cell.length_c   1.000
_cell.angle_alpha   90.00
_cell.angle_beta   90.00
_cell.angle_gamma   90.00
#
_symmetry.space_group_name_H-M   'P 1'
#
loop_
_entity.id
_entity.type
_entity.pdbx_description
1 polymer ?
#
loop_
_entity_poly.entity_id
_entity_poly.type
_entity_poly.pdbx_seq_one_letter_code
_entity_poly.pdbx_strand_id
1 'polypeptide(L)'
;MKAHFSTAIRPLVRLAAPFGLVLGLGLGLSGPAHAVDGCKLLLCMAGNWQNISQCTPTVRQALRDVARGRGWPTCSMGGNSASGNQYVAPEQCPEQYITNAGSDESGRPIYSCPFSGVIHVAVEGRPWSRTWWSPSGDSVVEWLPAAKAAFANSPDAMDERFDRDHAAWVISEQVRLAAEAAAAAAAAQGGGG
;
A
#
# COMPACT_ATOMS: atom_id res chain seq x y z
N MET A 1 -64.28 46.27 -40.40
CA MET A 1 -64.83 45.41 -39.33
C MET A 1 -65.56 44.23 -39.97
N LYS A 2 -64.97 43.02 -39.94
CA LYS A 2 -65.62 41.67 -39.92
C LYS A 2 -64.55 40.58 -40.10
N ALA A 3 -64.01 40.12 -38.96
CA ALA A 3 -63.95 38.73 -38.49
C ALA A 3 -64.61 37.65 -39.40
N HIS A 4 -64.19 36.39 -39.49
CA HIS A 4 -63.11 35.55 -38.94
C HIS A 4 -63.06 34.30 -39.87
N PHE A 5 -61.88 33.95 -40.37
CA PHE A 5 -61.12 32.70 -40.14
C PHE A 5 -61.73 31.36 -40.59
N SER A 6 -60.89 30.65 -41.34
CA SER A 6 -61.18 29.58 -42.28
C SER A 6 -61.11 28.18 -41.68
N THR A 7 -62.01 27.33 -42.17
CA THR A 7 -62.09 25.87 -42.20
C THR A 7 -60.76 25.10 -42.25
N ALA A 8 -60.66 23.97 -41.54
CA ALA A 8 -60.09 22.73 -42.07
C ALA A 8 -60.57 21.49 -41.27
N ILE A 9 -60.95 20.45 -42.01
CA ILE A 9 -61.75 19.29 -41.63
C ILE A 9 -60.93 18.02 -41.92
N ARG A 10 -60.77 17.14 -40.90
CA ARG A 10 -60.68 15.64 -40.94
C ARG A 10 -59.48 14.98 -41.70
N PRO A 11 -59.28 13.63 -41.69
CA PRO A 11 -59.91 12.52 -40.93
C PRO A 11 -58.92 11.49 -40.29
N LEU A 12 -59.50 10.59 -39.46
CA LEU A 12 -58.98 9.29 -39.05
C LEU A 12 -58.62 8.37 -40.25
N VAL A 13 -57.48 7.69 -40.22
CA VAL A 13 -57.22 6.43 -40.96
C VAL A 13 -56.43 5.44 -40.09
N ARG A 14 -56.85 4.18 -40.17
CA ARG A 14 -56.51 2.98 -39.37
C ARG A 14 -55.14 2.36 -39.69
N LEU A 15 -54.55 1.76 -38.64
CA LEU A 15 -53.83 0.48 -38.52
C LEU A 15 -52.97 -0.05 -39.69
N ALA A 16 -51.69 -0.32 -39.40
CA ALA A 16 -51.03 -1.62 -39.64
C ALA A 16 -49.62 -1.64 -39.00
N ALA A 17 -49.35 -2.65 -38.16
CA ALA A 17 -48.00 -2.99 -37.69
C ALA A 17 -47.35 -3.98 -38.67
N PRO A 18 -46.01 -3.98 -38.78
CA PRO A 18 -45.32 -5.26 -38.67
C PRO A 18 -43.99 -5.20 -37.88
N PHE A 19 -43.81 -6.24 -37.06
CA PHE A 19 -42.56 -6.93 -36.71
C PHE A 19 -41.23 -6.17 -36.88
N GLY A 20 -40.74 -5.58 -35.79
CA GLY A 20 -39.35 -5.17 -35.65
C GLY A 20 -38.52 -6.25 -34.94
N LEU A 21 -37.62 -6.91 -35.67
CA LEU A 21 -36.52 -7.70 -35.11
C LEU A 21 -35.55 -6.73 -34.40
N VAL A 22 -35.69 -6.57 -33.09
CA VAL A 22 -34.76 -5.76 -32.29
C VAL A 22 -33.53 -6.60 -31.99
N LEU A 23 -32.46 -6.33 -32.73
CA LEU A 23 -31.11 -6.77 -32.44
C LEU A 23 -30.71 -6.21 -31.06
N GLY A 24 -30.77 -7.05 -30.03
CA GLY A 24 -30.39 -6.68 -28.67
C GLY A 24 -28.89 -6.39 -28.60
N LEU A 25 -28.52 -5.12 -28.77
CA LEU A 25 -27.20 -4.61 -28.41
C LEU A 25 -27.10 -4.69 -26.88
N GLY A 26 -26.60 -5.83 -26.38
CA GLY A 26 -26.16 -5.99 -25.00
C GLY A 26 -24.90 -5.15 -24.77
N LEU A 27 -25.07 -3.83 -24.67
CA LEU A 27 -24.08 -2.98 -24.04
C LEU A 27 -24.08 -3.36 -22.56
N GLY A 28 -23.21 -4.31 -22.21
CA GLY A 28 -22.94 -4.64 -20.82
C GLY A 28 -22.63 -3.34 -20.09
N LEU A 29 -23.48 -2.97 -19.14
CA LEU A 29 -23.14 -1.95 -18.16
C LEU A 29 -21.92 -2.49 -17.42
N SER A 30 -20.74 -2.10 -17.86
CA SER A 30 -19.55 -2.19 -17.02
C SER A 30 -19.91 -1.38 -15.78
N GLY A 31 -20.09 -2.05 -14.65
CA GLY A 31 -20.25 -1.39 -13.37
C GLY A 31 -19.09 -0.40 -13.18
N PRO A 32 -19.30 0.71 -12.46
CA PRO A 32 -18.23 1.67 -12.22
C PRO A 32 -16.97 0.94 -11.78
N ALA A 33 -15.88 1.12 -12.53
CA ALA A 33 -14.57 0.66 -12.11
C ALA A 33 -14.24 1.44 -10.83
N HIS A 34 -14.46 0.83 -9.67
CA HIS A 34 -14.07 1.39 -8.39
C HIS A 34 -12.55 1.36 -8.32
N ALA A 35 -11.90 2.36 -8.93
CA ALA A 35 -10.51 2.67 -8.65
C ALA A 35 -10.42 3.03 -7.16
N VAL A 36 -9.44 2.46 -6.47
CA VAL A 36 -9.14 2.83 -5.10
C VAL A 36 -8.87 4.34 -5.05
N ASP A 37 -9.54 5.06 -4.15
CA ASP A 37 -9.22 6.46 -3.86
C ASP A 37 -7.80 6.52 -3.28
N GLY A 38 -6.86 7.01 -4.09
CA GLY A 38 -5.44 7.06 -3.73
C GLY A 38 -5.15 7.98 -2.55
N CYS A 39 -5.96 9.01 -2.31
CA CYS A 39 -5.79 9.88 -1.15
C CYS A 39 -6.30 9.23 0.12
N LYS A 40 -7.45 8.56 0.06
CA LYS A 40 -7.89 7.71 1.17
C LYS A 40 -6.87 6.60 1.46
N LEU A 41 -6.32 5.95 0.43
CA LEU A 41 -5.31 4.92 0.58
C LEU A 41 -4.05 5.46 1.28
N LEU A 42 -3.53 6.61 0.84
CA LEU A 42 -2.35 7.23 1.44
C LEU A 42 -2.57 7.52 2.93
N LEU A 43 -3.73 8.06 3.30
CA LEU A 43 -4.10 8.30 4.69
C LEU A 43 -4.22 7.01 5.51
N CYS A 44 -4.82 5.97 4.92
CA CYS A 44 -4.93 4.67 5.57
C CYS A 44 -3.56 4.02 5.81
N MET A 45 -2.65 4.13 4.86
CA MET A 45 -1.29 3.59 4.97
C MET A 45 -0.38 4.42 5.89
N ALA A 46 -0.81 5.61 6.33
CA ALA A 46 -0.03 6.45 7.24
C ALA A 46 0.07 5.87 8.67
N GLY A 47 -0.76 4.88 9.01
CA GLY A 47 -0.74 4.16 10.28
C GLY A 47 -1.01 2.67 10.08
N ASN A 48 -1.29 1.96 11.18
CA ASN A 48 -1.61 0.53 11.13
C ASN A 48 -3.04 0.34 10.59
N TRP A 49 -3.14 0.26 9.27
CA TRP A 49 -4.42 0.08 8.59
C TRP A 49 -5.12 -1.23 8.95
N GLN A 50 -4.38 -2.27 9.37
CA GLN A 50 -4.97 -3.56 9.75
C GLN A 50 -5.87 -3.42 10.97
N ASN A 51 -5.56 -2.49 11.88
CA ASN A 51 -6.34 -2.20 13.08
C ASN A 51 -7.44 -1.15 12.84
N ILE A 52 -7.56 -0.60 11.62
CA ILE A 52 -8.50 0.46 11.28
C ILE A 52 -9.54 -0.10 10.29
N SER A 53 -10.72 -0.47 10.79
CA SER A 53 -11.74 -1.20 10.03
C SER A 53 -12.20 -0.48 8.75
N GLN A 54 -12.24 0.86 8.76
CA GLN A 54 -12.56 1.69 7.59
C GLN A 54 -11.47 1.71 6.51
N CYS A 55 -10.26 1.27 6.84
CA CYS A 55 -9.09 1.24 5.96
C CYS A 55 -8.83 -0.14 5.35
N THR A 56 -9.07 -1.21 6.11
CA THR A 56 -8.88 -2.61 5.68
C THR A 56 -9.39 -2.94 4.27
N PRO A 57 -10.65 -2.63 3.88
CA PRO A 57 -11.14 -2.98 2.54
C PRO A 57 -10.40 -2.22 1.43
N THR A 58 -10.13 -0.93 1.65
CA THR A 58 -9.45 -0.05 0.69
C THR A 58 -8.01 -0.50 0.48
N VAL A 59 -7.26 -0.76 1.56
CA VAL A 59 -5.86 -1.20 1.47
C VAL A 59 -5.74 -2.59 0.84
N ARG A 60 -6.56 -3.56 1.28
CA ARG A 60 -6.53 -4.90 0.68
C ARG A 60 -6.87 -4.89 -0.81
N GLN A 61 -7.76 -4.00 -1.26
CA GLN A 61 -8.01 -3.85 -2.69
C GLN A 61 -6.77 -3.33 -3.42
N ALA A 62 -6.12 -2.27 -2.91
CA ALA A 62 -4.91 -1.73 -3.51
C ALA A 62 -3.78 -2.77 -3.59
N LEU A 63 -3.53 -3.51 -2.51
CA LEU A 63 -2.51 -4.56 -2.48
C LEU A 63 -2.82 -5.70 -3.47
N ARG A 64 -4.08 -6.12 -3.58
CA ARG A 64 -4.50 -7.10 -4.60
C ARG A 64 -4.32 -6.59 -6.03
N ASP A 65 -4.57 -5.31 -6.27
CA ASP A 65 -4.40 -4.70 -7.58
C ASP A 65 -2.92 -4.64 -7.97
N VAL A 66 -2.05 -4.26 -7.03
CA VAL A 66 -0.59 -4.27 -7.20
C VAL A 66 -0.06 -5.70 -7.40
N ALA A 67 -0.58 -6.68 -6.65
CA ALA A 67 -0.24 -8.10 -6.86
C ALA A 67 -0.55 -8.60 -8.28
N ARG A 68 -1.49 -7.96 -8.98
CA ARG A 68 -1.85 -8.24 -10.38
C ARG A 68 -1.08 -7.37 -11.39
N GLY A 69 -0.05 -6.66 -10.94
CA GLY A 69 0.77 -5.79 -11.78
C GLY A 69 0.14 -4.42 -12.08
N ARG A 70 -0.95 -4.03 -11.39
CA ARG A 70 -1.46 -2.66 -11.49
C ARG A 70 -0.55 -1.70 -10.72
N GLY A 71 -0.44 -0.47 -11.20
CA GLY A 71 0.32 0.58 -10.51
C GLY A 71 -0.29 0.95 -9.15
N TRP A 72 0.54 1.50 -8.26
CA TRP A 72 0.10 2.03 -6.98
C TRP A 72 -0.84 3.24 -7.19
N PRO A 73 -2.01 3.32 -6.51
CA PRO A 73 -2.91 4.46 -6.63
C PRO A 73 -2.25 5.78 -6.22
N THR A 74 -2.39 6.81 -7.05
CA THR A 74 -1.79 8.12 -6.80
C THR A 74 -2.73 9.05 -6.03
N CYS A 75 -2.17 9.92 -5.20
CA CYS A 75 -2.90 11.01 -4.54
C CYS A 75 -2.30 12.35 -4.94
N SER A 76 -3.11 13.26 -5.47
CA SER A 76 -2.69 14.61 -5.86
C SER A 76 -2.12 15.41 -4.69
N MET A 77 -2.66 15.23 -3.48
CA MET A 77 -2.13 15.87 -2.28
C MET A 77 -0.77 15.29 -1.85
N GLY A 78 -0.47 14.03 -2.15
CA GLY A 78 0.80 13.41 -1.77
C GLY A 78 2.02 14.05 -2.44
N GLY A 79 1.92 14.32 -3.74
CA GLY A 79 3.02 14.85 -4.55
C GLY A 79 3.58 16.21 -4.09
N ASN A 80 2.77 17.03 -3.42
CA ASN A 80 3.18 18.32 -2.86
C ASN A 80 3.55 18.24 -1.36
N SER A 81 3.26 17.13 -0.69
CA SER A 81 3.33 17.01 0.78
C SER A 81 4.54 16.22 1.27
N ALA A 82 5.54 15.98 0.42
CA ALA A 82 6.65 15.03 0.67
C ALA A 82 6.17 13.61 1.05
N SER A 83 4.89 13.30 0.81
CA SER A 83 4.25 12.03 1.18
C SER A 83 4.03 11.20 -0.08
N GLY A 84 4.49 9.97 -0.11
CA GLY A 84 4.45 9.19 -1.33
C GLY A 84 4.88 7.75 -1.15
N ASN A 85 4.42 6.93 -2.09
CA ASN A 85 4.87 5.56 -2.23
C ASN A 85 6.11 5.49 -3.12
N GLN A 86 7.07 4.67 -2.72
CA GLN A 86 8.20 4.24 -3.56
C GLN A 86 8.40 2.73 -3.44
N TYR A 87 8.93 2.12 -4.49
CA TYR A 87 9.40 0.74 -4.39
C TYR A 87 10.65 0.70 -3.50
N VAL A 88 10.76 -0.34 -2.68
CA VAL A 88 11.88 -0.49 -1.74
C VAL A 88 13.15 -0.83 -2.51
N ALA A 89 14.14 0.06 -2.45
CA ALA A 89 15.52 -0.26 -2.81
C ALA A 89 16.17 -1.09 -1.68
N PRO A 90 17.23 -1.87 -1.96
CA PRO A 90 17.90 -2.70 -0.95
C PRO A 90 18.30 -1.93 0.32
N GLU A 91 18.73 -0.68 0.16
CA GLU A 91 19.19 0.19 1.25
C GLU A 91 18.03 0.76 2.10
N GLN A 92 16.79 0.60 1.63
CA GLN A 92 15.58 1.07 2.30
C GLN A 92 14.85 -0.04 3.05
N CYS A 93 15.30 -1.29 2.92
CA CYS A 93 14.75 -2.37 3.71
C CYS A 93 15.22 -2.22 5.17
N PRO A 94 14.33 -2.31 6.17
CA PRO A 94 14.76 -2.25 7.55
C PRO A 94 15.57 -3.49 7.89
N GLU A 95 16.72 -3.30 8.54
CA GLU A 95 17.71 -4.35 8.81
C GLU A 95 17.10 -5.54 9.57
N GLN A 96 16.16 -5.26 10.49
CA GLN A 96 15.47 -6.28 11.25
C GLN A 96 14.56 -7.22 10.43
N TYR A 97 14.27 -6.88 9.17
CA TYR A 97 13.44 -7.69 8.28
C TYR A 97 14.20 -8.29 7.10
N ILE A 98 15.51 -8.05 6.99
CA ILE A 98 16.33 -8.66 5.94
C ILE A 98 16.51 -10.15 6.24
N THR A 99 16.13 -11.00 5.30
CA THR A 99 16.24 -12.46 5.43
C THR A 99 17.22 -13.05 4.44
N ASN A 100 17.89 -14.15 4.81
CA ASN A 100 18.68 -14.95 3.86
C ASN A 100 17.73 -15.69 2.91
N ALA A 101 17.78 -15.33 1.64
CA ALA A 101 17.00 -15.91 0.54
C ALA A 101 17.68 -17.13 -0.10
N GLY A 102 18.84 -17.55 0.41
CA GLY A 102 19.64 -18.66 -0.11
C GLY A 102 21.08 -18.23 -0.35
N SER A 103 21.77 -18.93 -1.25
CA SER A 103 23.10 -18.56 -1.72
C SER A 103 23.14 -18.52 -3.25
N ASP A 104 24.01 -17.68 -3.80
CA ASP A 104 24.29 -17.66 -5.24
C ASP A 104 25.12 -18.88 -5.67
N GLU A 105 25.41 -18.98 -6.97
CA GLU A 105 26.21 -20.05 -7.57
C GLU A 105 27.64 -20.14 -6.98
N SER A 106 28.12 -19.05 -6.37
CA SER A 106 29.42 -18.97 -5.69
C SER A 106 29.33 -19.28 -4.19
N GLY A 107 28.14 -19.63 -3.68
CA GLY A 107 27.90 -19.89 -2.26
C GLY A 107 27.74 -18.64 -1.39
N ARG A 108 27.69 -17.44 -1.96
CA ARG A 108 27.50 -16.19 -1.21
C ARG A 108 26.03 -16.05 -0.81
N PRO A 109 25.72 -15.65 0.43
CA PRO A 109 24.33 -15.48 0.86
C PRO A 109 23.64 -14.39 0.04
N ILE A 110 22.43 -14.69 -0.42
CA ILE A 110 21.52 -13.74 -1.06
C ILE A 110 20.59 -13.23 0.02
N TYR A 111 20.47 -11.91 0.14
CA TYR A 111 19.53 -11.28 1.06
C TYR A 111 18.26 -10.85 0.32
N SER A 112 17.11 -10.98 0.97
CA SER A 112 15.83 -10.50 0.47
C SER A 112 15.16 -9.55 1.45
N CYS A 113 14.45 -8.58 0.89
CA CYS A 113 13.51 -7.76 1.62
C CYS A 113 12.08 -8.30 1.42
N PRO A 114 11.29 -8.52 2.48
CA PRO A 114 9.92 -9.01 2.35
C PRO A 114 8.94 -7.95 1.85
N PHE A 115 9.35 -6.68 1.81
CA PHE A 115 8.51 -5.56 1.41
C PHE A 115 8.78 -5.13 -0.03
N SER A 116 7.71 -4.83 -0.76
CA SER A 116 7.81 -4.33 -2.14
C SER A 116 7.90 -2.82 -2.20
N GLY A 117 7.30 -2.12 -1.24
CA GLY A 117 7.28 -0.67 -1.23
C GLY A 117 7.27 -0.08 0.18
N VAL A 118 7.58 1.21 0.23
CA VAL A 118 7.56 2.02 1.44
C VAL A 118 6.83 3.32 1.15
N ILE A 119 5.94 3.68 2.06
CA ILE A 119 5.17 4.91 2.02
C ILE A 119 5.74 5.86 3.05
N HIS A 120 6.22 6.99 2.56
CA HIS A 120 6.67 8.09 3.40
C HIS A 120 5.46 8.98 3.66
N VAL A 121 5.25 9.32 4.92
CA VAL A 121 4.24 10.29 5.32
C VAL A 121 4.92 11.44 6.01
N ALA A 122 4.55 12.65 5.58
CA ALA A 122 4.94 13.88 6.22
C ALA A 122 3.69 14.70 6.53
N VAL A 123 3.68 15.31 7.71
CA VAL A 123 2.63 16.21 8.18
C VAL A 123 3.26 17.59 8.31
N GLU A 124 2.69 18.59 7.63
CA GLU A 124 3.25 19.95 7.57
C GLU A 124 4.73 19.97 7.09
N GLY A 125 5.08 19.08 6.16
CA GLY A 125 6.43 18.95 5.63
C GLY A 125 7.43 18.25 6.57
N ARG A 126 7.00 17.84 7.78
CA ARG A 126 7.84 17.09 8.72
C ARG A 126 7.63 15.58 8.56
N PRO A 127 8.69 14.77 8.45
CA PRO A 127 8.57 13.32 8.44
C PRO A 127 7.79 12.81 9.66
N TRP A 128 6.76 12.01 9.39
CA TRP A 128 5.79 11.55 10.38
C TRP A 128 5.86 10.03 10.59
N SER A 129 5.77 9.27 9.51
CA SER A 129 5.89 7.81 9.54
C SER A 129 6.48 7.25 8.24
N ARG A 130 7.01 6.02 8.33
CA ARG A 130 7.40 5.18 7.20
C ARG A 130 6.62 3.87 7.30
N THR A 131 5.86 3.54 6.27
CA THR A 131 5.07 2.31 6.24
C THR A 131 5.56 1.41 5.11
N TRP A 132 6.19 0.30 5.47
CA TRP A 132 6.55 -0.74 4.51
C TRP A 132 5.35 -1.64 4.25
N TRP A 133 5.21 -2.10 3.01
CA TRP A 133 4.10 -2.94 2.59
C TRP A 133 4.54 -4.01 1.59
N SER A 134 3.78 -5.11 1.59
CA SER A 134 3.90 -6.22 0.65
C SER A 134 2.56 -6.50 0.00
N PRO A 135 2.53 -6.93 -1.29
CA PRO A 135 1.33 -7.44 -1.94
C PRO A 135 0.66 -8.60 -1.18
N SER A 136 1.40 -9.33 -0.31
CA SER A 136 0.84 -10.38 0.56
C SER A 136 -0.16 -9.86 1.59
N GLY A 137 -0.13 -8.55 1.90
CA GLY A 137 -0.90 -7.96 2.99
C GLY A 137 -0.05 -7.61 4.21
N ASP A 138 1.23 -7.98 4.24
CA ASP A 138 2.13 -7.59 5.32
C ASP A 138 2.42 -6.09 5.25
N SER A 139 2.37 -5.46 6.42
CA SER A 139 2.71 -4.05 6.56
C SER A 139 3.24 -3.77 7.96
N VAL A 140 4.22 -2.88 8.04
CA VAL A 140 4.78 -2.39 9.30
C VAL A 140 5.00 -0.90 9.21
N VAL A 141 4.70 -0.20 10.31
CA VAL A 141 4.82 1.25 10.43
C VAL A 141 5.94 1.57 11.41
N GLU A 142 6.92 2.34 10.97
CA GLU A 142 7.79 3.08 11.85
C GLU A 142 7.22 4.47 12.08
N TRP A 143 7.06 4.81 13.35
CA TRP A 143 6.71 6.16 13.76
C TRP A 143 7.96 6.98 14.00
N LEU A 144 8.06 8.14 13.33
CA LEU A 144 9.23 9.02 13.45
C LEU A 144 9.08 9.96 14.67
N PRO A 145 10.14 10.66 15.10
CA PRO A 145 10.14 11.42 16.36
C PRO A 145 8.99 12.44 16.49
N ALA A 146 8.58 13.07 15.38
CA ALA A 146 7.45 14.00 15.38
C ALA A 146 6.12 13.31 15.76
N ALA A 147 5.87 12.12 15.22
CA ALA A 147 4.69 11.33 15.55
C ALA A 147 4.74 10.84 17.00
N LYS A 148 5.88 10.28 17.43
CA LYS A 148 6.06 9.81 18.82
C LYS A 148 5.81 10.93 19.84
N ALA A 149 6.29 12.14 19.55
CA ALA A 149 6.05 13.31 20.41
C ALA A 149 4.56 13.70 20.46
N ALA A 150 3.85 13.67 19.32
CA ALA A 150 2.44 14.02 19.26
C ALA A 150 1.54 13.02 20.02
N PHE A 151 1.93 11.75 20.05
CA PHE A 151 1.20 10.68 20.73
C PHE A 151 1.79 10.31 22.11
N ALA A 152 2.68 11.14 22.68
CA ALA A 152 3.33 10.84 23.95
C ALA A 152 2.35 10.57 25.11
N ASN A 153 1.15 11.16 25.06
CA ASN A 153 0.10 10.95 26.07
C ASN A 153 -0.85 9.78 25.75
N SER A 154 -0.68 9.13 24.59
CA SER A 154 -1.52 8.02 24.10
C SER A 154 -0.69 7.01 23.30
N PRO A 155 0.34 6.37 23.90
CA PRO A 155 1.25 5.46 23.19
C PRO A 155 0.52 4.25 22.59
N ASP A 156 -0.53 3.76 23.25
CA ASP A 156 -1.35 2.64 22.77
C ASP A 156 -2.06 2.90 21.43
N ALA A 157 -2.15 4.17 20.99
CA ALA A 157 -2.68 4.52 19.68
C ALA A 157 -1.71 4.18 18.53
N MET A 158 -0.46 3.86 18.85
CA MET A 158 0.61 3.60 17.89
C MET A 158 0.91 2.11 17.82
N ASP A 159 1.09 1.59 16.61
CA ASP A 159 1.66 0.26 16.43
C ASP A 159 3.18 0.30 16.67
N GLU A 160 3.62 -0.30 17.77
CA GLU A 160 5.03 -0.37 18.16
C GLU A 160 5.76 -1.59 17.58
N ARG A 161 5.15 -2.34 16.66
CA ARG A 161 5.78 -3.54 16.08
C ARG A 161 7.17 -3.26 15.53
N PHE A 162 7.35 -2.17 14.78
CA PHE A 162 8.66 -1.83 14.21
C PHE A 162 9.75 -1.68 15.28
N ASP A 163 9.45 -0.93 16.34
CA ASP A 163 10.40 -0.68 17.44
C ASP A 163 10.72 -1.96 18.21
N ARG A 164 9.71 -2.80 18.48
CA ARG A 164 9.92 -4.10 19.14
C ARG A 164 10.77 -5.04 18.29
N ASP A 165 10.48 -5.15 17.00
CA ASP A 165 11.20 -6.04 16.09
C ASP A 165 12.65 -5.56 15.93
N HIS A 166 12.88 -4.25 15.87
CA HIS A 166 14.22 -3.66 15.87
C HIS A 166 14.99 -3.96 17.17
N ALA A 167 14.36 -3.81 18.34
CA ALA A 167 15.00 -4.12 19.61
C ALA A 167 15.39 -5.60 19.72
N ALA A 168 14.53 -6.51 19.27
CA ALA A 168 14.83 -7.94 19.23
C ALA A 168 16.00 -8.25 18.27
N TRP A 169 16.03 -7.61 17.11
CA TRP A 169 17.12 -7.76 16.15
C TRP A 169 18.46 -7.29 16.73
N VAL A 170 18.51 -6.11 17.36
CA VAL A 170 19.74 -5.59 17.99
C VAL A 170 20.30 -6.58 19.01
N ILE A 171 19.44 -7.19 19.83
CA ILE A 171 19.87 -8.22 20.80
C ILE A 171 20.43 -9.44 20.08
N SER A 172 19.76 -9.93 19.04
CA SER A 172 20.24 -11.07 18.25
C SER A 172 21.61 -10.80 17.61
N GLU A 173 21.83 -9.58 17.14
CA GLU A 173 23.06 -9.17 16.48
C GLU A 173 24.21 -9.05 17.47
N GLN A 174 23.96 -8.50 18.65
CA GLN A 174 24.94 -8.48 19.74
C GLN A 174 25.36 -9.90 20.16
N VAL A 175 24.40 -10.84 20.24
CA VAL A 175 24.68 -12.24 20.54
C VAL A 175 25.52 -12.90 19.43
N ARG A 176 25.21 -12.64 18.16
CA ARG A 176 25.98 -13.14 17.00
C ARG A 176 27.43 -12.66 17.05
N LEU A 177 27.63 -11.36 17.22
CA LEU A 177 28.96 -10.75 17.29
C LEU A 177 29.78 -11.28 18.48
N ALA A 178 29.14 -11.48 19.64
CA ALA A 178 29.79 -12.07 20.81
C ALA A 178 30.22 -13.53 20.56
N ALA A 179 29.38 -14.33 19.90
CA ALA A 179 29.71 -15.70 19.54
C ALA A 179 30.87 -15.78 18.52
N GLU A 180 30.88 -14.90 17.52
CA GLU A 180 31.96 -14.79 16.54
C GLU A 180 33.29 -14.39 17.19
N ALA A 181 33.25 -13.42 18.10
CA ALA A 181 34.43 -13.01 18.86
C ALA A 181 34.96 -14.14 19.75
N ALA A 182 34.08 -14.90 20.40
CA ALA A 182 34.47 -16.06 21.21
C ALA A 182 35.09 -17.18 20.36
N ALA A 183 34.54 -17.46 19.18
CA ALA A 183 35.10 -18.44 18.24
C ALA A 183 36.48 -18.03 17.73
N ALA A 184 36.67 -16.76 17.38
CA ALA A 184 37.96 -16.21 16.97
C ALA A 184 39.01 -16.32 18.10
N ALA A 185 38.62 -16.01 19.34
CA ALA A 185 39.50 -16.14 20.51
C ALA A 185 39.91 -17.60 20.78
N ALA A 186 38.99 -18.56 20.61
CA ALA A 186 39.28 -19.98 20.75
C ALA A 186 40.24 -20.48 19.65
N ALA A 187 40.04 -20.06 18.40
CA ALA A 187 40.92 -20.40 17.29
C ALA A 187 42.36 -19.86 17.50
N ALA A 188 42.50 -18.65 18.04
CA ALA A 188 43.79 -18.06 18.37
C ALA A 188 44.55 -18.84 19.46
N GLN A 189 43.84 -19.44 20.41
CA GLN A 189 44.43 -20.26 21.48
C GLN A 189 44.85 -21.66 20.99
N GLY A 190 44.19 -22.20 19.97
CA GLY A 190 44.46 -23.54 19.43
C GLY A 190 45.62 -23.61 18.41
N GLY A 191 46.10 -22.49 17.89
CA GLY A 191 47.14 -22.43 16.85
C GLY A 191 48.59 -22.34 17.33
N GLY A 192 48.85 -22.45 18.65
CA GLY A 192 50.17 -22.27 19.26
C GLY A 192 50.85 -23.55 19.76
N GLY A 193 50.55 -24.71 19.17
CA GLY A 193 51.14 -26.02 19.52
C GLY A 193 52.24 -26.45 18.58
#